data_AF-A0A3S5GYA0-F1
#
_entry.id   AF-A0A3S5GYA0-F1
#
_cell.length_a   1.000
_cell.length_b   1.000
_cell.length_c   1.000
_cell.angle_alpha   90.00
_cell.angle_beta   90.00
_cell.angle_gamma   90.00
#
_symmetry.space_group_name_H-M   'P 1'
#
loop_
_entity.id
_entity.type
_entity.pdbx_description
1 polymer ?
#
loop_
_entity_poly.entity_id
_entity_poly.type
_entity_poly.pdbx_seq_one_letter_code
_entity_poly.pdbx_strand_id
1 'polypeptide(L)'
;MATRTTKKLAATRSTAKKSAASELVVPTRRRQAQATRPKVSTARLKELIKEAIVDAYNEEELRVGFLTMIQEHLEVPFETDVLGVPVQVTGVDFNDADEIVAICKRGVLVQRIPVMDLPLPKSPPEGFESIEAYRFYQRGGE
;
A
#
# COMPACT_ATOMS: atom_id res chain seq x y z
N MET A 1 46.36 -25.20 67.66
CA MET A 1 47.31 -24.21 67.10
C MET A 1 46.69 -23.63 65.84
N ALA A 2 46.57 -22.30 65.77
CA ALA A 2 46.51 -21.40 64.59
C ALA A 2 45.50 -21.74 63.45
N THR A 3 44.72 -20.83 62.85
CA THR A 3 44.65 -19.36 62.86
C THR A 3 43.33 -18.92 62.23
N ARG A 4 42.85 -17.78 62.71
CA ARG A 4 41.75 -16.93 62.26
C ARG A 4 41.99 -16.44 60.81
N THR A 5 40.95 -16.30 59.98
CA THR A 5 40.77 -15.13 59.08
C THR A 5 39.33 -15.05 58.58
N THR A 6 38.80 -13.83 58.67
CA THR A 6 37.45 -13.34 58.41
C THR A 6 37.18 -13.09 56.92
N LYS A 7 35.92 -13.26 56.46
CA LYS A 7 35.37 -12.37 55.44
C LYS A 7 33.88 -12.12 55.66
N LYS A 8 33.57 -10.83 55.57
CA LYS A 8 32.34 -10.10 55.91
C LYS A 8 31.48 -9.92 54.65
N LEU A 9 30.14 -9.93 54.81
CA LEU A 9 29.08 -9.24 54.04
C LEU A 9 27.84 -10.16 53.99
N ALA A 10 26.59 -9.70 54.01
CA ALA A 10 25.92 -8.50 54.46
C ALA A 10 24.41 -8.81 54.32
N ALA A 11 23.65 -8.41 55.33
CA ALA A 11 22.21 -8.15 55.35
C ALA A 11 21.33 -8.69 54.20
N THR A 12 20.59 -9.76 54.48
CA THR A 12 19.31 -10.05 53.82
C THR A 12 18.19 -9.41 54.62
N ARG A 13 17.41 -8.51 54.01
CA ARG A 13 15.93 -8.51 54.00
C ARG A 13 15.32 -7.18 53.54
N SER A 14 14.36 -7.35 52.63
CA SER A 14 13.14 -6.58 52.40
C SER A 14 13.27 -5.15 51.86
N THR A 15 12.80 -4.97 50.62
CA THR A 15 11.79 -3.93 50.33
C THR A 15 10.79 -4.47 49.31
N ALA A 16 9.59 -4.80 49.78
CA ALA A 16 8.42 -4.90 48.94
C ALA A 16 8.12 -3.50 48.37
N LYS A 17 8.24 -3.33 47.05
CA LYS A 17 7.90 -2.08 46.36
C LYS A 17 6.61 -2.24 45.57
N LYS A 18 5.55 -1.70 46.20
CA LYS A 18 4.27 -1.20 45.68
C LYS A 18 4.12 -1.23 44.15
N SER A 19 3.14 -2.01 43.69
CA SER A 19 2.56 -1.96 42.34
C SER A 19 2.05 -0.54 42.03
N ALA A 20 2.70 0.15 41.10
CA ALA A 20 2.19 1.36 40.48
C ALA A 20 1.37 0.94 39.25
N ALA A 21 0.07 1.25 39.29
CA ALA A 21 -0.83 1.14 38.16
C ALA A 21 -0.22 1.88 36.95
N SER A 22 0.09 1.12 35.89
CA SER A 22 0.56 1.69 34.64
C SER A 22 -0.66 2.19 33.88
N GLU A 23 -0.82 3.49 33.94
CA GLU A 23 -1.79 4.30 33.20
C GLU A 23 -1.67 4.01 31.71
N LEU A 24 -2.76 3.48 31.13
CA LEU A 24 -2.92 3.28 29.69
C LEU A 24 -2.94 4.64 29.01
N VAL A 25 -1.78 5.10 28.55
CA VAL A 25 -1.70 6.24 27.63
C VAL A 25 -2.22 5.77 26.28
N VAL A 26 -3.50 6.01 26.02
CA VAL A 26 -4.09 5.87 24.69
C VAL A 26 -3.46 6.97 23.82
N PRO A 27 -2.67 6.65 22.78
CA PRO A 27 -2.12 7.69 21.93
C PRO A 27 -3.29 8.38 21.22
N THR A 28 -3.49 9.66 21.53
CA THR A 28 -4.48 10.51 20.87
C THR A 28 -4.14 10.52 19.38
N ARG A 29 -4.95 9.81 18.59
CA ARG A 29 -4.83 9.76 17.12
C ARG A 29 -4.93 11.20 16.62
N ARG A 30 -3.77 11.81 16.37
CA ARG A 30 -3.65 13.14 15.78
C ARG A 30 -4.55 13.11 14.55
N ARG A 31 -5.62 13.92 14.55
CA ARG A 31 -6.50 14.09 13.38
C ARG A 31 -5.58 14.52 12.23
N GLN A 32 -5.13 13.54 11.45
CA GLN A 32 -4.53 13.81 10.15
C GLN A 32 -5.63 14.54 9.40
N ALA A 33 -5.38 15.80 9.07
CA ALA A 33 -6.22 16.53 8.14
C ALA A 33 -6.49 15.60 6.96
N GLN A 34 -7.77 15.45 6.61
CA GLN A 34 -8.28 14.46 5.67
C GLN A 34 -7.55 14.62 4.32
N ALA A 35 -6.41 13.95 4.14
CA ALA A 35 -5.61 14.08 2.93
C ALA A 35 -6.44 13.57 1.77
N THR A 36 -6.65 14.42 0.77
CA THR A 36 -7.33 14.04 -0.48
C THR A 36 -6.27 13.56 -1.44
N ARG A 37 -6.60 12.56 -2.27
CA ARG A 37 -5.67 12.06 -3.29
C ARG A 37 -5.17 13.20 -4.18
N PRO A 38 -3.87 13.31 -4.48
CA PRO A 38 -3.37 14.27 -5.45
C PRO A 38 -4.06 14.09 -6.80
N LYS A 39 -4.42 15.20 -7.44
CA LYS A 39 -4.95 15.19 -8.81
C LYS A 39 -3.78 15.15 -9.80
N VAL A 40 -3.86 14.28 -10.79
CA VAL A 40 -2.94 14.25 -11.92
C VAL A 40 -3.45 15.23 -12.98
N SER A 41 -2.57 16.06 -13.56
CA SER A 41 -2.97 17.00 -14.60
C SER A 41 -3.27 16.26 -15.91
N THR A 42 -4.19 16.79 -16.72
CA THR A 42 -4.49 16.20 -18.04
C THR A 42 -3.23 16.13 -18.91
N ALA A 43 -2.35 17.14 -18.86
CA ALA A 43 -1.09 17.13 -19.61
C ALA A 43 -0.19 15.94 -19.21
N ARG A 44 -0.08 15.66 -17.90
CA ARG A 44 0.67 14.50 -17.40
C ARG A 44 0.04 13.18 -17.81
N LEU A 45 -1.29 13.07 -17.75
CA LEU A 45 -2.00 11.86 -18.20
C LEU A 45 -1.74 11.58 -19.69
N LYS A 46 -1.78 12.61 -20.54
CA LYS A 46 -1.48 12.48 -21.98
C LYS A 46 -0.03 12.08 -22.25
N GLU A 47 0.90 12.55 -21.44
CA GLU A 47 2.31 12.15 -21.54
C GLU A 47 2.48 10.66 -21.23
N LEU A 48 1.89 10.19 -20.11
CA LEU A 48 1.89 8.77 -19.74
C LEU A 48 1.20 7.90 -20.80
N ILE A 49 0.11 8.38 -21.39
CA ILE A 49 -0.56 7.66 -22.49
C ILE A 49 0.37 7.52 -23.69
N LYS A 50 1.03 8.61 -24.12
CA LYS A 50 1.98 8.57 -25.25
C LYS A 50 3.11 7.59 -25.01
N GLU A 51 3.62 7.54 -23.79
CA GLU A 51 4.63 6.58 -23.38
C GLU A 51 4.10 5.14 -23.47
N ALA A 52 2.91 4.88 -22.91
CA ALA A 52 2.30 3.55 -22.92
C ALA A 52 1.99 3.01 -24.33
N ILE A 53 1.75 3.88 -25.31
CA ILE A 53 1.27 3.48 -26.66
C ILE A 53 2.29 3.71 -27.78
N VAL A 54 3.53 4.10 -27.46
CA VAL A 54 4.52 4.56 -28.45
C VAL A 54 4.78 3.54 -29.58
N ASP A 55 4.76 2.25 -29.25
CA ASP A 55 5.03 1.14 -30.18
C ASP A 55 3.79 0.25 -30.44
N ALA A 56 2.59 0.76 -30.13
CA ALA A 56 1.35 0.00 -30.30
C ALA A 56 0.71 0.25 -31.68
N TYR A 57 0.50 -0.81 -32.45
CA TYR A 57 -0.10 -0.81 -33.78
C TYR A 57 -1.55 -1.32 -33.80
N ASN A 58 -1.98 -2.02 -32.74
CA ASN A 58 -3.34 -2.55 -32.61
C ASN A 58 -3.85 -2.46 -31.16
N GLU A 59 -5.12 -2.79 -30.93
CA GLU A 59 -5.75 -2.71 -29.60
C GLU A 59 -5.12 -3.63 -28.54
N GLU A 60 -4.65 -4.81 -28.96
CA GLU A 60 -4.01 -5.77 -28.04
C GLU A 60 -2.69 -5.20 -27.54
N GLU A 61 -1.87 -4.66 -28.44
CA GLU A 61 -0.61 -4.00 -28.13
C GLU A 61 -0.82 -2.74 -27.27
N LEU A 62 -1.89 -1.98 -27.53
CA LEU A 62 -2.28 -0.85 -26.67
C LEU A 62 -2.51 -1.31 -25.23
N ARG A 63 -3.29 -2.39 -25.03
CA ARG A 63 -3.56 -2.95 -23.70
C ARG A 63 -2.28 -3.46 -23.03
N VAL A 64 -1.42 -4.15 -23.78
CA VAL A 64 -0.12 -4.63 -23.28
C VAL A 64 0.75 -3.46 -22.84
N GLY A 65 0.84 -2.39 -23.64
CA GLY A 65 1.59 -1.18 -23.30
C GLY A 65 1.13 -0.55 -21.98
N PHE A 66 -0.20 -0.41 -21.80
CA PHE A 66 -0.75 0.05 -20.52
C PHE A 66 -0.45 -0.90 -19.36
N LEU A 67 -0.59 -2.21 -19.54
CA LEU A 67 -0.28 -3.18 -18.47
C LEU A 67 1.18 -3.06 -18.04
N THR A 68 2.11 -3.04 -19.00
CA THR A 68 3.56 -2.91 -18.75
C THR A 68 3.86 -1.64 -17.96
N MET A 69 3.36 -0.48 -18.42
CA MET A 69 3.56 0.79 -17.72
C MET A 69 3.02 0.75 -16.27
N ILE A 70 1.87 0.12 -16.04
CA ILE A 70 1.32 -0.02 -14.68
C ILE A 70 2.18 -0.97 -13.85
N GLN A 71 2.64 -2.10 -14.40
CA GLN A 71 3.50 -3.05 -13.69
C GLN A 71 4.85 -2.45 -13.30
N GLU A 72 5.43 -1.60 -14.15
CA GLU A 72 6.73 -0.98 -13.93
C GLU A 72 6.68 0.17 -12.93
N HIS A 73 5.65 1.01 -12.99
CA HIS A 73 5.57 2.21 -12.17
C HIS A 73 4.83 2.00 -10.84
N LEU A 74 3.80 1.15 -10.81
CA LEU A 74 2.94 1.01 -9.63
C LEU A 74 3.66 0.29 -8.50
N GLU A 75 3.85 1.00 -7.40
CA GLU A 75 4.40 0.40 -6.19
C GLU A 75 3.38 -0.59 -5.59
N VAL A 76 3.81 -1.84 -5.45
CA VAL A 76 3.07 -2.92 -4.78
C VAL A 76 3.95 -3.60 -3.73
N PRO A 77 3.38 -4.08 -2.61
CA PRO A 77 1.96 -4.07 -2.29
C PRO A 77 1.47 -2.77 -1.64
N PHE A 78 0.19 -2.43 -1.84
CA PHE A 78 -0.49 -1.36 -1.10
C PHE A 78 -1.89 -1.75 -0.64
N GLU A 79 -2.42 -1.04 0.35
CA GLU A 79 -3.77 -1.29 0.89
C GLU A 79 -4.82 -0.36 0.28
N THR A 80 -6.02 -0.89 0.06
CA THR A 80 -7.20 -0.12 -0.34
C THR A 80 -8.49 -0.77 0.18
N ASP A 81 -9.60 -0.03 0.14
CA ASP A 81 -10.91 -0.50 0.60
C ASP A 81 -11.83 -0.81 -0.58
N VAL A 82 -12.19 -2.07 -0.77
CA VAL A 82 -13.17 -2.52 -1.76
C VAL A 82 -14.50 -2.75 -1.06
N LEU A 83 -15.52 -1.97 -1.39
CA LEU A 83 -16.84 -2.01 -0.75
C LEU A 83 -16.77 -1.90 0.80
N GLY A 84 -15.80 -1.12 1.31
CA GLY A 84 -15.56 -0.94 2.75
C GLY A 84 -14.77 -2.07 3.42
N VAL A 85 -14.24 -3.01 2.64
CA VAL A 85 -13.39 -4.10 3.10
C VAL A 85 -11.93 -3.79 2.74
N PRO A 86 -11.00 -3.77 3.70
CA PRO A 86 -9.58 -3.60 3.40
C PRO A 86 -9.05 -4.84 2.68
N VAL A 87 -8.34 -4.59 1.58
CA VAL A 87 -7.65 -5.58 0.76
C VAL A 87 -6.25 -5.07 0.42
N GLN A 88 -5.33 -5.99 0.17
CA GLN A 88 -3.99 -5.68 -0.31
C GLN A 88 -3.92 -5.90 -1.81
N VAL A 89 -3.56 -4.88 -2.58
CA VAL A 89 -3.22 -5.02 -4.00
C VAL A 89 -1.79 -5.53 -4.07
N THR A 90 -1.58 -6.69 -4.70
CA THR A 90 -0.25 -7.33 -4.80
C THR A 90 0.34 -7.32 -6.20
N GLY A 91 -0.39 -6.79 -7.18
CA GLY A 91 0.04 -6.73 -8.57
C GLY A 91 -1.11 -6.40 -9.50
N VAL A 92 -0.80 -6.27 -10.79
CA VAL A 92 -1.76 -6.11 -11.90
C VAL A 92 -1.41 -7.07 -13.02
N ASP A 93 -2.42 -7.53 -13.75
CA ASP A 93 -2.29 -8.53 -14.81
C ASP A 93 -3.56 -8.54 -15.69
N PHE A 94 -3.61 -9.35 -16.73
CA PHE A 94 -4.82 -9.58 -17.52
C PHE A 94 -5.76 -10.61 -16.87
N ASN A 95 -7.05 -10.56 -17.16
CA ASN A 95 -7.97 -11.68 -16.94
C ASN A 95 -8.28 -12.40 -18.26
N ASP A 96 -9.13 -13.44 -18.20
CA ASP A 96 -9.53 -14.22 -19.39
C ASP A 96 -10.33 -13.41 -20.43
N ALA A 97 -10.70 -12.16 -20.12
CA ALA A 97 -11.38 -11.22 -21.00
C ALA A 97 -10.45 -10.09 -21.49
N ASP A 98 -9.13 -10.25 -21.31
CA ASP A 98 -8.09 -9.29 -21.68
C ASP A 98 -8.24 -7.91 -21.01
N GLU A 99 -8.90 -7.85 -19.86
CA GLU A 99 -8.99 -6.63 -19.05
C GLU A 99 -7.81 -6.54 -18.10
N ILE A 100 -7.25 -5.33 -17.96
CA ILE A 100 -6.25 -5.05 -16.92
C ILE A 100 -6.96 -5.08 -15.56
N VAL A 101 -6.59 -6.04 -14.73
CA VAL A 101 -7.14 -6.27 -13.38
C VAL A 101 -6.06 -6.15 -12.32
N ALA A 102 -6.43 -5.58 -11.17
CA ALA A 102 -5.66 -5.64 -9.94
C ALA A 102 -5.87 -6.97 -9.23
N ILE A 103 -4.78 -7.58 -8.75
CA ILE A 103 -4.82 -8.79 -7.93
C ILE A 103 -4.92 -8.35 -6.46
N CYS A 104 -6.11 -8.46 -5.90
CA CYS A 104 -6.41 -8.10 -4.51
C CYS A 104 -6.43 -9.35 -3.62
N LYS A 105 -5.74 -9.29 -2.49
CA LYS A 105 -5.68 -10.36 -1.49
C LYS A 105 -6.25 -9.92 -0.16
N ARG A 106 -6.94 -10.86 0.50
CA ARG A 106 -7.37 -10.74 1.90
C ARG A 106 -7.28 -12.10 2.57
N GLY A 107 -6.24 -12.31 3.37
CA GLY A 107 -5.91 -13.63 3.91
C GLY A 107 -5.64 -14.62 2.77
N VAL A 108 -6.39 -15.72 2.73
CA VAL A 108 -6.28 -16.74 1.67
C VAL A 108 -7.09 -16.42 0.41
N LEU A 109 -7.98 -15.42 0.47
CA LEU A 109 -8.84 -15.06 -0.64
C LEU A 109 -8.07 -14.18 -1.63
N VAL A 110 -8.18 -14.51 -2.91
CA VAL A 110 -7.66 -13.71 -4.03
C VAL A 110 -8.83 -13.33 -4.91
N GLN A 111 -8.93 -12.06 -5.26
CA GLN A 111 -9.92 -11.53 -6.18
C GLN A 111 -9.24 -10.64 -7.22
N ARG A 112 -9.64 -10.80 -8.47
CA ARG A 112 -9.25 -9.90 -9.57
C ARG A 112 -10.32 -8.81 -9.70
N ILE A 113 -9.90 -7.55 -9.70
CA ILE A 113 -10.79 -6.39 -9.82
C ILE A 113 -10.31 -5.56 -11.01
N PRO A 114 -11.15 -5.23 -11.99
CA PRO A 114 -10.77 -4.34 -13.08
C PRO A 114 -10.13 -3.06 -12.56
N VAL A 115 -9.01 -2.64 -13.16
CA VAL A 115 -8.33 -1.40 -12.76
C VAL A 115 -9.25 -0.19 -12.93
N MET A 116 -10.26 -0.26 -13.80
CA MET A 116 -11.33 0.74 -13.90
C MET A 116 -12.15 0.88 -12.62
N ASP A 117 -12.35 -0.20 -11.88
CA ASP A 117 -13.17 -0.27 -10.67
C ASP A 117 -12.35 -0.29 -9.38
N LEU A 118 -11.02 -0.43 -9.47
CA LEU A 118 -10.12 -0.47 -8.32
C LEU A 118 -10.18 0.85 -7.49
N PRO A 119 -10.73 0.88 -6.28
CA PRO A 119 -10.58 2.04 -5.43
C PRO A 119 -9.10 2.23 -5.10
N LEU A 120 -8.58 3.44 -5.26
CA LEU A 120 -7.23 3.78 -4.82
C LEU A 120 -7.31 4.44 -3.43
N PRO A 121 -6.30 4.29 -2.57
CA PRO A 121 -6.29 4.96 -1.27
C PRO A 121 -6.19 6.48 -1.40
N LYS A 122 -6.44 7.19 -0.30
CA LYS A 122 -6.32 8.65 -0.21
C LYS A 122 -4.88 9.13 -0.34
N SER A 123 -3.96 8.40 0.28
CA SER A 123 -2.53 8.50 0.02
C SER A 123 -2.22 7.39 -0.98
N PRO A 124 -2.17 7.69 -2.29
CA PRO A 124 -1.94 6.66 -3.29
C PRO A 124 -0.49 6.15 -3.22
N PRO A 125 -0.24 4.91 -3.66
CA PRO A 125 1.12 4.41 -3.84
C PRO A 125 1.88 5.21 -4.92
N GLU A 126 3.21 5.08 -4.95
CA GLU A 126 3.98 5.57 -6.08
C GLU A 126 3.50 4.92 -7.40
N GLY A 127 3.55 5.68 -8.51
CA GLY A 127 3.10 5.21 -9.83
C GLY A 127 1.58 5.06 -10.01
N PHE A 128 0.75 5.47 -9.05
CA PHE A 128 -0.71 5.44 -9.21
C PHE A 128 -1.23 6.21 -10.44
N GLU A 129 -0.45 7.18 -10.94
CA GLU A 129 -0.78 7.95 -12.12
C GLU A 129 -0.86 7.10 -13.39
N SER A 130 -0.12 5.98 -13.47
CA SER A 130 -0.24 5.01 -14.56
C SER A 130 -1.64 4.38 -14.62
N ILE A 131 -2.25 4.11 -13.46
CA ILE A 131 -3.67 3.66 -13.37
C ILE A 131 -4.62 4.77 -13.83
N GLU A 132 -4.38 6.01 -13.41
CA GLU A 132 -5.22 7.15 -13.80
C GLU A 132 -5.08 7.46 -15.31
N ALA A 133 -3.91 7.26 -15.90
CA ALA A 133 -3.67 7.39 -17.34
C ALA A 133 -4.49 6.38 -18.14
N TYR A 134 -4.45 5.10 -17.77
CA TYR A 134 -5.28 4.07 -18.39
C TYR A 134 -6.78 4.39 -18.26
N ARG A 135 -7.23 4.83 -17.08
CA ARG A 135 -8.63 5.24 -16.86
C ARG A 135 -9.04 6.45 -17.70
N PHE A 136 -8.15 7.40 -17.88
CA PHE A 136 -8.39 8.58 -18.70
C PHE A 136 -8.52 8.19 -20.16
N TYR A 137 -7.60 7.36 -20.67
CA TYR A 137 -7.65 6.81 -22.03
C TYR A 137 -8.96 6.05 -22.31
N GLN A 138 -9.34 5.12 -21.43
CA GLN A 138 -10.56 4.32 -21.57
C GLN A 138 -11.87 5.15 -21.53
N ARG A 139 -11.80 6.40 -21.04
CA ARG A 139 -12.93 7.34 -21.06
C ARG A 139 -12.93 8.24 -22.30
N GLY A 140 -12.08 7.98 -23.28
CA GLY A 140 -11.91 8.78 -24.51
C GLY A 140 -11.00 10.00 -24.33
N GLY A 141 -10.12 9.97 -23.34
CA GLY A 141 -9.13 11.01 -23.14
C GLY A 141 -7.89 10.80 -24.01
N GLU A 142 -7.59 11.75 -24.89
CA GLU A 142 -6.42 11.78 -25.78
C GLU A 142 -5.58 13.04 -25.56
#